data_AF-A0A8X6GIQ0-F1
#
_entry.id   AF-A0A8X6GIQ0-F1
#
_cell.length_a   1.000
_cell.length_b   1.000
_cell.length_c   1.000
_cell.angle_alpha   90.00
_cell.angle_beta   90.00
_cell.angle_gamma   90.00
#
_symmetry.space_group_name_H-M   'P 1'
#
loop_
_entity.id
_entity.type
_entity.pdbx_description
1 polymer ?
#
loop_
_entity_poly.entity_id
_entity_poly.type
_entity_poly.pdbx_seq_one_letter_code
_entity_poly.pdbx_strand_id
1 'polypeptide(L)'
;MNDNDTNKWSKGLPFVQFAKNTTYHEGIRQSPYEAMFGIKAKRGIASSFLPSEQIANIETEEQLEETGNTSEKNLSGGHTENHIPKKNIEEDLQSTTSSHQVLTEKSELISIKRAAAKENLLLQATKMLRTSQKQFPPAQIDDTRIRE
;
A
#
# COMPACT_ATOMS: atom_id res chain seq x y z
N MET A 1 -13.98 10.44 24.40
CA MET A 1 -13.17 9.32 23.87
C MET A 1 -12.90 8.42 25.06
N ASN A 2 -13.33 7.17 25.02
CA ASN A 2 -12.98 6.20 26.06
C ASN A 2 -11.63 5.60 25.69
N ASP A 3 -10.66 5.73 26.58
CA ASP A 3 -9.39 5.05 26.41
C ASP A 3 -9.57 3.57 26.73
N ASN A 4 -8.98 2.73 25.88
CA ASN A 4 -9.00 1.29 26.06
C ASN A 4 -7.79 0.89 26.91
N ASP A 5 -8.02 0.52 28.17
CA ASP A 5 -6.97 0.13 29.14
C ASP A 5 -6.28 -1.21 28.82
N THR A 6 -6.48 -1.76 27.61
CA THR A 6 -5.82 -3.00 27.20
C THR A 6 -4.38 -2.77 26.78
N ASN A 7 -3.48 -3.63 27.26
CA ASN A 7 -2.07 -3.63 26.83
C ASN A 7 -1.83 -4.41 25.52
N LYS A 8 -2.91 -4.71 24.76
CA LYS A 8 -2.86 -5.48 23.51
C LYS A 8 -2.60 -4.61 22.28
N TRP A 9 -1.70 -3.62 22.39
CA TRP A 9 -1.38 -2.65 21.32
C TRP A 9 -0.90 -3.33 20.03
N SER A 10 -0.24 -4.49 20.16
CA SER A 10 0.23 -5.30 19.02
C SER A 10 -0.90 -5.72 18.08
N LYS A 11 -2.12 -5.93 18.60
CA LYS A 11 -3.30 -6.23 17.77
C LYS A 11 -3.75 -5.03 16.93
N GLY A 12 -3.48 -3.82 17.40
CA GLY A 12 -3.79 -2.57 16.69
C GLY A 12 -2.75 -2.19 15.64
N LEU A 13 -1.54 -2.74 15.71
CA LEU A 13 -0.41 -2.33 14.87
C LEU A 13 -0.69 -2.44 13.36
N PRO A 14 -1.32 -3.51 12.83
CA PRO A 14 -1.67 -3.58 11.41
C PRO A 14 -2.58 -2.44 10.95
N PHE A 15 -3.55 -2.06 11.77
CA PHE A 15 -4.49 -0.96 11.47
C PHE A 15 -3.78 0.39 11.47
N VAL A 16 -2.91 0.64 12.46
CA VAL A 16 -2.11 1.87 12.52
C VAL A 16 -1.17 1.96 11.32
N GLN A 17 -0.48 0.87 10.99
CA GLN A 17 0.42 0.82 9.84
C GLN A 17 -0.33 1.11 8.53
N PHE A 18 -1.50 0.48 8.35
CA PHE A 18 -2.35 0.72 7.20
C PHE A 18 -2.84 2.17 7.14
N ALA A 19 -3.32 2.73 8.25
CA ALA A 19 -3.76 4.12 8.32
C ALA A 19 -2.62 5.09 7.96
N LYS A 20 -1.42 4.90 8.53
CA LYS A 20 -0.26 5.75 8.23
C LYS A 20 0.20 5.61 6.78
N ASN A 21 0.21 4.40 6.21
CA ASN A 21 0.68 4.17 4.84
C ASN A 21 -0.31 4.63 3.77
N THR A 22 -1.59 4.76 4.10
CA THR A 22 -2.64 5.19 3.16
C THR A 22 -3.03 6.65 3.28
N THR A 23 -2.51 7.35 4.30
CA THR A 23 -2.71 8.79 4.47
C THR A 23 -1.86 9.58 3.47
N TYR A 24 -2.40 10.69 2.98
CA TYR A 24 -1.68 11.61 2.11
C TYR A 24 -0.49 12.24 2.86
N HIS A 25 0.69 12.23 2.24
CA HIS A 25 1.88 12.85 2.80
C HIS A 25 2.32 14.04 1.95
N GLU A 26 2.24 15.25 2.50
CA GLU A 26 2.53 16.53 1.83
C GLU A 26 3.87 16.54 1.10
N GLY A 27 4.91 15.93 1.69
CA GLY A 27 6.26 15.94 1.13
C GLY A 27 6.46 15.13 -0.15
N ILE A 28 5.74 14.01 -0.29
CA ILE A 28 5.80 13.15 -1.50
C ILE A 28 4.59 13.37 -2.42
N ARG A 29 3.60 14.15 -1.95
CA ARG A 29 2.32 14.47 -2.59
C ARG A 29 1.48 13.26 -3.02
N GLN A 30 1.60 12.16 -2.28
CA GLN A 30 0.80 10.94 -2.42
C GLN A 30 0.88 10.15 -1.11
N SER A 31 0.18 9.03 -1.00
CA SER A 31 0.36 8.13 0.14
C SER A 31 1.67 7.32 0.01
N PRO A 32 2.35 6.98 1.12
CA PRO A 32 3.50 6.06 1.09
C PRO A 32 3.19 4.73 0.39
N TYR A 33 1.96 4.22 0.54
CA TYR A 33 1.49 3.02 -0.14
C TYR A 33 1.49 3.20 -1.67
N GLU A 34 0.92 4.30 -2.19
CA GLU A 34 0.92 4.59 -3.63
C GLU A 34 2.33 4.75 -4.17
N ALA A 35 3.21 5.42 -3.43
CA ALA A 35 4.62 5.57 -3.82
C ALA A 35 5.35 4.23 -3.90
N MET A 36 5.02 3.27 -3.03
CA MET A 36 5.69 1.98 -2.97
C MET A 36 5.15 0.97 -3.97
N PHE A 37 3.83 0.92 -4.15
CA PHE A 37 3.11 -0.11 -4.91
C PHE A 37 2.49 0.37 -6.23
N GLY A 38 2.56 1.67 -6.54
CA GLY A 38 2.02 2.21 -7.79
C GLY A 38 0.50 2.43 -7.77
N ILE A 39 -0.22 1.78 -6.85
CA ILE A 39 -1.68 1.72 -6.79
C ILE A 39 -2.22 2.30 -5.48
N LYS A 40 -3.46 2.76 -5.49
CA LYS A 40 -4.18 3.13 -4.27
C LYS A 40 -4.46 1.90 -3.43
N ALA A 41 -4.31 2.03 -2.11
CA ALA A 41 -4.76 1.01 -1.20
C ALA A 41 -6.28 0.85 -1.29
N LYS A 42 -6.73 -0.39 -1.47
CA LYS A 42 -8.14 -0.72 -1.49
C LYS A 42 -8.65 -0.91 -0.05
N ARG A 43 -9.93 -0.58 0.19
CA ARG A 43 -10.60 -0.70 1.50
C ARG A 43 -11.99 -1.31 1.33
N GLY A 44 -12.43 -2.05 2.33
CA GLY A 44 -13.79 -2.61 2.41
C GLY A 44 -14.02 -3.84 1.54
N ILE A 45 -15.25 -4.37 1.58
CA ILE A 45 -15.66 -5.58 0.87
C ILE A 45 -15.63 -5.44 -0.66
N ALA A 46 -15.71 -4.21 -1.18
CA ALA A 46 -15.49 -3.92 -2.61
C ALA A 46 -14.05 -4.21 -3.08
N SER A 47 -13.12 -4.42 -2.15
CA SER A 47 -11.76 -4.87 -2.44
C SER A 47 -11.62 -6.40 -2.50
N SER A 48 -12.65 -7.15 -2.11
CA SER A 48 -12.60 -8.61 -2.11
C SER A 48 -12.65 -9.17 -3.53
N PHE A 49 -12.51 -10.49 -3.65
CA PHE A 49 -12.72 -11.21 -4.91
C PHE A 49 -14.21 -11.48 -5.20
N LEU A 50 -15.12 -10.97 -4.35
CA LEU A 50 -16.55 -11.16 -4.54
C LEU A 50 -17.02 -10.34 -5.75
N PRO A 51 -17.85 -10.92 -6.63
CA PRO A 51 -18.55 -10.20 -7.68
C PRO A 51 -19.33 -9.00 -7.12
N SER A 52 -19.32 -7.89 -7.84
CA SER A 52 -20.05 -6.67 -7.44
C SER A 52 -21.54 -6.91 -7.20
N GLU A 53 -22.15 -7.83 -7.95
CA GLU A 53 -23.55 -8.24 -7.78
C GLU A 53 -23.79 -8.93 -6.43
N GLN A 54 -22.85 -9.76 -5.97
CA GLN A 54 -22.95 -10.40 -4.66
C GLN A 54 -22.76 -9.36 -3.55
N ILE A 55 -21.80 -8.44 -3.71
CA ILE A 55 -21.58 -7.35 -2.76
C ILE A 55 -22.82 -6.46 -2.62
N ALA A 56 -23.54 -6.21 -3.72
CA ALA A 56 -24.75 -5.39 -3.71
C ALA A 56 -25.91 -6.01 -2.92
N ASN A 57 -25.93 -7.34 -2.77
CA ASN A 57 -26.99 -8.07 -2.07
C ASN A 57 -26.67 -8.31 -0.58
N ILE A 58 -25.46 -7.96 -0.12
CA ILE A 58 -25.05 -8.16 1.27
C ILE A 58 -25.50 -6.95 2.11
N GLU A 59 -26.52 -7.16 2.95
CA GLU A 59 -27.04 -6.12 3.84
C GLU A 59 -26.65 -6.34 5.31
N THR A 60 -26.38 -7.57 5.75
CA THR A 60 -26.01 -7.91 7.13
C THR A 60 -24.69 -8.65 7.25
N GLU A 61 -24.12 -8.67 8.46
CA GLU A 61 -22.90 -9.43 8.76
C GLU A 61 -23.10 -10.94 8.57
N GLU A 62 -24.27 -11.48 8.90
CA GLU A 62 -24.55 -12.92 8.69
C GLU A 62 -24.56 -13.30 7.20
N GLN A 63 -25.11 -12.43 6.33
CA GLN A 63 -25.09 -12.62 4.87
C GLN A 63 -23.65 -12.63 4.32
N LEU A 64 -22.79 -11.75 4.85
CA LEU A 64 -21.38 -11.72 4.47
C LEU A 64 -20.66 -13.02 4.88
N GLU A 65 -20.94 -13.53 6.07
CA GLU A 65 -20.34 -14.78 6.55
C GLU A 65 -20.79 -16.00 5.72
N GLU A 66 -22.07 -16.08 5.36
CA GLU A 66 -22.61 -17.15 4.51
C GLU A 66 -21.98 -17.16 3.11
N THR A 67 -21.83 -16.00 2.48
CA THR A 67 -21.19 -15.88 1.15
C THR A 67 -19.72 -16.30 1.19
N GLY A 68 -18.98 -15.94 2.26
CA GLY A 68 -17.61 -16.39 2.48
C GLY A 68 -17.51 -17.90 2.59
N ASN A 69 -18.31 -18.52 3.45
CA ASN A 69 -18.30 -19.98 3.69
C ASN A 69 -18.69 -20.79 2.44
N THR A 70 -19.63 -20.29 1.65
CA THR A 70 -20.04 -20.92 0.39
C THR A 70 -18.89 -20.92 -0.63
N SER A 71 -18.12 -19.84 -0.69
CA SER A 71 -16.95 -19.76 -1.58
C SER A 71 -15.85 -20.77 -1.23
N GLU A 72 -15.58 -20.97 0.06
CA GLU A 72 -14.55 -21.91 0.53
C GLU A 72 -14.94 -23.38 0.33
N LYS A 73 -16.22 -23.72 0.54
CA LYS A 73 -16.73 -25.09 0.37
C LYS A 73 -16.61 -25.60 -1.07
N ASN A 74 -16.75 -24.71 -2.05
CA ASN A 74 -16.63 -25.06 -3.47
C ASN A 74 -15.18 -25.36 -3.90
N LEU A 75 -14.16 -24.95 -3.12
CA LEU A 75 -12.75 -25.23 -3.38
C LEU A 75 -12.26 -26.54 -2.74
N SER A 76 -12.96 -27.03 -1.70
CA SER A 76 -12.58 -28.23 -0.93
C SER A 76 -13.23 -29.54 -1.43
N GLY A 77 -14.06 -29.49 -2.49
CA GLY A 77 -14.87 -30.63 -2.95
C GLY A 77 -14.15 -31.71 -3.77
N GLY A 78 -12.82 -31.69 -3.90
CA GLY A 78 -12.08 -32.63 -4.74
C GLY A 78 -10.86 -33.23 -4.05
N HIS A 79 -11.06 -34.23 -3.18
CA HIS A 79 -9.98 -35.12 -2.76
C HIS A 79 -10.32 -36.57 -3.10
N THR A 80 -9.47 -37.21 -3.91
CA THR A 80 -9.08 -38.61 -3.66
C THR A 80 -7.57 -38.73 -3.82
N GLU A 81 -6.95 -39.19 -2.75
CA GLU A 81 -5.54 -39.56 -2.63
C GLU A 81 -5.10 -40.52 -3.73
N ASN A 82 -3.96 -40.27 -4.38
CA ASN A 82 -3.11 -41.31 -4.95
C ASN A 82 -1.65 -40.83 -5.07
N HIS A 83 -0.76 -41.75 -4.74
CA HIS A 83 0.70 -41.63 -4.61
C HIS A 83 1.43 -41.07 -5.86
N ILE A 84 2.49 -40.30 -5.62
CA ILE A 84 3.37 -39.63 -6.61
C ILE A 84 4.05 -40.64 -7.56
N PRO A 85 4.19 -40.31 -8.86
CA PRO A 85 5.56 -40.26 -9.43
C PRO A 85 5.84 -38.93 -10.17
N LYS A 86 6.98 -38.30 -9.84
CA LYS A 86 7.60 -37.24 -10.64
C LYS A 86 7.73 -37.69 -12.10
N LYS A 87 7.09 -36.98 -13.04
CA LYS A 87 7.48 -36.94 -14.45
C LYS A 87 7.29 -35.51 -14.98
N ASN A 88 8.39 -34.94 -15.47
CA ASN A 88 8.40 -33.81 -16.39
C ASN A 88 7.49 -34.12 -17.57
N ILE A 89 6.52 -33.27 -17.86
CA ILE A 89 6.02 -33.02 -19.21
C ILE A 89 5.75 -31.52 -19.32
N GLU A 90 6.63 -30.91 -20.10
CA GLU A 90 6.53 -29.62 -20.76
C GLU A 90 5.25 -29.56 -21.64
N GLU A 91 4.76 -28.35 -21.89
CA GLU A 91 3.64 -28.01 -22.81
C GLU A 91 2.21 -28.10 -22.24
N ASP A 92 1.78 -26.98 -21.65
CA ASP A 92 0.70 -26.23 -22.33
C ASP A 92 1.07 -24.75 -22.37
N LEU A 93 1.69 -24.36 -23.49
CA LEU A 93 2.03 -22.99 -23.86
C LEU A 93 0.73 -22.22 -24.12
N GLN A 94 0.21 -21.50 -23.12
CA GLN A 94 -0.67 -20.34 -23.38
C GLN A 94 -0.89 -19.34 -22.22
N SER A 95 -0.20 -19.46 -21.07
CA SER A 95 -0.39 -18.54 -19.91
C SER A 95 0.78 -17.59 -19.58
N THR A 96 1.88 -17.62 -20.33
CA THR A 96 3.10 -16.88 -19.95
C THR A 96 3.10 -15.42 -20.42
N THR A 97 2.54 -15.11 -21.59
CA THR A 97 2.58 -13.74 -22.15
C THR A 97 1.79 -12.71 -21.32
N SER A 98 0.61 -13.08 -20.81
CA SER A 98 -0.25 -12.18 -20.02
C SER A 98 0.35 -11.89 -18.62
N SER A 99 0.91 -12.90 -17.96
CA SER A 99 1.46 -12.73 -16.61
C SER A 99 2.73 -11.88 -16.63
N HIS A 100 3.62 -12.07 -17.61
CA HIS A 100 4.82 -11.24 -17.75
C HIS A 100 4.50 -9.78 -18.10
N GLN A 101 3.51 -9.52 -18.97
CA GLN A 101 3.05 -8.16 -19.29
C GLN A 101 2.46 -7.42 -18.07
N VAL A 102 1.62 -8.09 -17.28
CA VAL A 102 1.03 -7.49 -16.07
C VAL A 102 2.09 -7.18 -15.01
N LEU A 103 3.14 -8.00 -14.91
CA LEU A 103 4.26 -7.75 -14.01
C LEU A 103 5.10 -6.55 -14.46
N THR A 104 5.35 -6.42 -15.76
CA THR A 104 6.10 -5.27 -16.32
C THR A 104 5.32 -3.96 -16.11
N GLU A 105 4.02 -3.94 -16.39
CA GLU A 105 3.17 -2.75 -16.21
C GLU A 105 3.15 -2.27 -14.75
N LYS A 106 3.02 -3.19 -13.79
CA LYS A 106 3.08 -2.86 -12.36
C LYS A 106 4.44 -2.26 -11.97
N SER A 107 5.52 -2.82 -12.48
CA SER A 107 6.88 -2.34 -12.18
C SER A 107 7.14 -0.94 -12.75
N GLU A 108 6.61 -0.65 -13.93
CA GLU A 108 6.66 0.68 -14.56
C GLU A 108 5.87 1.69 -13.73
N LEU A 109 4.64 1.34 -13.34
CA LEU A 109 3.79 2.23 -12.53
C LEU A 109 4.45 2.56 -11.18
N ILE A 110 5.05 1.58 -10.52
CA ILE A 110 5.82 1.79 -9.29
C ILE A 110 6.97 2.77 -9.55
N SER A 111 7.72 2.57 -10.64
CA SER A 111 8.85 3.42 -11.00
C SER A 111 8.42 4.87 -11.23
N ILE A 112 7.30 5.09 -11.93
CA ILE A 112 6.71 6.41 -12.16
C ILE A 112 6.32 7.07 -10.82
N LYS A 113 5.62 6.35 -9.94
CA LYS A 113 5.21 6.91 -8.64
C LYS A 113 6.40 7.26 -7.76
N ARG A 114 7.46 6.44 -7.76
CA ARG A 114 8.70 6.71 -7.02
C ARG A 114 9.45 7.92 -7.57
N ALA A 115 9.54 8.05 -8.90
CA ALA A 115 10.15 9.22 -9.52
C ALA A 115 9.42 10.51 -9.12
N ALA A 116 8.09 10.52 -9.18
CA ALA A 116 7.28 11.66 -8.73
C ALA A 116 7.48 11.97 -7.24
N ALA A 117 7.53 10.95 -6.37
CA ALA A 117 7.81 11.14 -4.94
C ALA A 117 9.18 11.81 -4.71
N LYS A 118 10.20 11.37 -5.44
CA LYS A 118 11.57 11.92 -5.36
C LYS A 118 11.60 13.41 -5.73
N GLU A 119 10.97 13.78 -6.85
CA GLU A 119 10.89 15.18 -7.29
C GLU A 119 10.19 16.07 -6.25
N ASN A 120 9.10 15.58 -5.65
CA ASN A 120 8.39 16.32 -4.60
C ASN A 120 9.24 16.52 -3.34
N LEU A 121 10.04 15.52 -2.94
CA LEU A 121 10.97 15.65 -1.82
C LEU A 121 12.06 16.68 -2.10
N LEU A 122 12.60 16.72 -3.32
CA LEU A 122 13.57 17.74 -3.72
C LEU A 122 12.96 19.15 -3.65
N LEU A 123 11.73 19.31 -4.12
CA LEU A 123 11.00 20.58 -4.02
C LEU A 123 10.79 20.99 -2.55
N GLN A 124 10.40 20.05 -1.69
CA GLN A 124 10.22 20.31 -0.26
C GLN A 124 11.53 20.71 0.41
N ALA A 125 12.63 19.98 0.16
CA ALA A 125 13.94 20.30 0.69
C ALA A 125 14.40 21.70 0.24
N THR A 126 14.17 22.06 -1.02
CA THR A 126 14.49 23.38 -1.55
C THR A 126 13.67 24.48 -0.86
N LYS A 127 12.38 24.24 -0.59
CA LYS A 127 11.52 25.16 0.17
C LYS A 127 12.01 25.33 1.60
N MET A 128 12.39 24.23 2.26
CA MET A 128 12.95 24.25 3.61
C MET A 128 14.27 25.03 3.67
N LEU A 129 15.15 24.86 2.68
CA LEU A 129 16.39 25.62 2.58
C LEU A 129 16.13 27.12 2.44
N ARG A 130 15.26 27.53 1.51
CA ARG A 130 14.92 28.95 1.31
C ARG A 130 14.31 29.58 2.55
N THR A 131 13.42 28.86 3.24
CA THR A 131 12.79 29.36 4.47
C THR A 131 13.80 29.49 5.60
N SER A 132 14.72 28.54 5.74
CA SER A 132 15.82 28.61 6.71
C SER A 132 16.73 29.80 6.45
N GLN A 133 17.22 29.98 5.22
CA GLN A 133 18.07 31.11 4.84
C GLN A 133 17.40 32.47 5.06
N LYS A 134 16.08 32.55 4.87
CA LYS A 134 15.31 33.76 5.15
C LYS A 134 15.19 34.05 6.65
N GLN A 135 14.98 33.03 7.48
CA GLN A 135 14.82 33.20 8.92
C GLN A 135 16.15 33.41 9.64
N PHE A 136 17.21 32.78 9.15
CA PHE A 136 18.54 32.79 9.73
C PHE A 136 19.54 33.25 8.65
N PRO A 137 19.62 34.57 8.39
CA PRO A 137 20.61 35.09 7.46
C PRO A 137 22.03 34.79 7.97
N PRO A 138 23.01 34.63 7.07
CA PRO A 138 24.40 34.41 7.47
C PRO A 138 24.90 35.57 8.34
N ALA A 139 25.53 35.27 9.47
CA ALA A 139 26.17 36.28 10.30
C ALA A 139 27.30 36.97 9.51
N GLN A 140 27.36 38.30 9.56
CA GLN A 140 28.49 39.04 9.00
C GLN A 140 29.66 38.98 9.98
N ILE A 141 30.89 38.95 9.46
CA ILE A 141 32.12 38.83 10.25
C ILE A 141 32.28 39.99 11.26
N ASP A 142 31.60 41.11 11.03
CA ASP A 142 31.64 42.30 11.89
C ASP A 142 30.52 42.35 12.96
N ASP A 143 29.54 41.44 12.94
CA ASP A 143 28.42 41.42 13.90
C ASP A 143 28.86 41.03 15.33
N THR A 144 30.04 40.42 15.47
CA THR A 144 30.61 39.98 16.76
C THR A 144 31.65 40.94 17.34
N ARG A 145 31.83 42.13 16.74
CA ARG A 145 32.77 43.13 17.30
C ARG A 145 32.20 43.73 18.59
N ILE A 146 32.57 43.13 19.71
CA ILE A 146 32.37 43.69 21.05
C ILE A 146 33.01 45.08 21.04
N ARG A 147 32.21 46.12 21.29
CA ARG A 147 32.72 47.48 21.48
C ARG A 147 33.55 47.48 22.78
N GLU A 148 34.87 47.59 22.63
CA GLU A 148 35.78 47.97 23.73
C GLU A 148 35.59 49.45 24.11
#